data_AF-A0A7V1GEG3-F1
#
_entry.id   AF-A0A7V1GEG3-F1
#
_cell.length_a   1.000
_cell.length_b   1.000
_cell.length_c   1.000
_cell.angle_alpha   90.00
_cell.angle_beta   90.00
_cell.angle_gamma   90.00
#
_symmetry.space_group_name_H-M   'P 1'
#
loop_
_entity.id
_entity.type
_entity.pdbx_description
1 polymer ?
#
loop_
_entity_poly.entity_id
_entity_poly.type
_entity_poly.pdbx_seq_one_letter_code
_entity_poly.pdbx_strand_id
1 'polypeptide(L)'
;LLTALKPGMVRLVKQFGEEEFIYIAGGTLEVQPNIVTVLADTAVRGEDLDEQAAEQAKRDAEAQMAKGGSAEFDYNQAAVQLAEAIAQLRVIQQLRKK
;
A
#
# COMPACT_ATOMS: atom_id res chain seq x y z
N LEU A 1 -0.30 -22.18 -5.19
CA LEU A 1 -1.29 -21.13 -5.55
C LEU A 1 -0.53 -19.91 -6.05
N LEU A 2 -0.96 -19.29 -7.14
CA LEU A 2 -0.39 -18.04 -7.65
C LEU A 2 -1.52 -17.04 -7.84
N THR A 3 -1.42 -15.84 -7.27
CA THR A 3 -2.46 -14.80 -7.35
C THR A 3 -1.89 -13.40 -7.30
N ALA A 4 -2.59 -12.43 -7.90
CA ALA A 4 -2.28 -11.03 -7.75
C ALA A 4 -2.70 -10.51 -6.37
N LEU A 5 -1.90 -9.59 -5.82
CA LEU A 5 -2.17 -8.88 -4.58
C LEU A 5 -2.60 -7.45 -4.88
N LYS A 6 -3.64 -7.00 -4.19
CA LYS A 6 -4.05 -5.59 -4.20
C LYS A 6 -3.17 -4.78 -3.24
N PRO A 7 -2.99 -3.47 -3.49
CA PRO A 7 -2.34 -2.59 -2.53
C PRO A 7 -3.01 -2.67 -1.16
N GLY A 8 -2.24 -2.72 -0.09
CA GLY A 8 -2.78 -2.81 1.26
C GLY A 8 -1.79 -3.25 2.32
N MET A 9 -2.33 -3.53 3.51
CA MET A 9 -1.56 -3.93 4.67
C MET A 9 -1.43 -5.45 4.75
N VAL A 10 -0.20 -5.92 4.92
CA VAL A 10 0.15 -7.30 5.25
C VAL A 10 0.52 -7.35 6.73
N ARG A 11 -0.14 -8.24 7.48
CA ARG A 11 0.23 -8.57 8.86
C ARG A 11 1.05 -9.86 8.85
N LEU A 12 2.30 -9.76 9.29
CA LEU A 12 3.21 -10.89 9.45
C LEU A 12 3.29 -11.27 10.93
N VAL A 13 3.11 -12.56 11.24
CA VAL A 13 3.25 -13.08 12.61
C VAL A 13 4.46 -14.01 12.63
N LYS A 14 5.49 -13.63 13.37
CA LYS A 14 6.72 -14.44 13.49
C LYS A 14 6.50 -15.62 14.44
N GLN A 15 7.45 -16.56 14.42
CA GLN A 15 7.44 -17.81 15.20
C GLN A 15 7.31 -17.65 16.73
N PHE A 16 7.44 -16.43 17.26
CA PHE A 16 7.29 -16.09 18.69
C PHE A 16 6.14 -15.12 18.98
N GLY A 17 5.21 -14.93 18.02
CA GLY A 17 4.04 -14.07 18.19
C GLY A 17 4.29 -12.57 17.97
N GLU A 18 5.52 -12.18 17.64
CA GLU A 18 5.84 -10.82 17.23
C GLU A 18 5.11 -10.49 15.92
N GLU A 19 4.36 -9.39 15.92
CA GLU A 19 3.63 -8.93 14.74
C GLU A 19 4.39 -7.80 14.06
N GLU A 20 4.60 -7.93 12.76
CA GLU A 20 5.05 -6.85 11.88
C GLU A 20 3.93 -6.48 10.91
N PHE A 21 3.83 -5.19 10.61
CA PHE A 21 2.92 -4.68 9.60
C PHE A 21 3.73 -4.11 8.45
N ILE A 22 3.36 -4.49 7.24
CA ILE A 22 4.04 -4.07 6.02
C ILE A 22 2.98 -3.57 5.07
N TYR A 23 3.13 -2.34 4.60
CA TYR A 23 2.37 -1.84 3.48
C TYR A 23 2.98 -2.35 2.17
N ILE A 24 2.14 -2.87 1.27
CA ILE A 24 2.53 -3.22 -0.09
C ILE A 24 1.69 -2.43 -1.09
N ALA A 25 2.33 -1.96 -2.17
CA ALA A 25 1.65 -1.26 -3.27
C ALA A 25 0.97 -2.24 -4.26
N GLY A 26 1.00 -3.54 -3.97
CA GLY A 26 0.53 -4.59 -4.87
C GLY A 26 1.64 -5.61 -5.15
N GLY A 27 1.37 -6.53 -6.06
CA GLY A 27 2.34 -7.55 -6.48
C GLY A 27 1.72 -8.91 -6.72
N THR A 28 2.51 -9.97 -6.53
CA THR A 28 2.10 -11.36 -6.72
C THR A 28 2.41 -12.21 -5.49
N LEU A 29 1.47 -13.08 -5.12
CA LEU A 29 1.61 -14.07 -4.06
C LEU A 29 1.77 -15.46 -4.66
N GLU A 30 2.83 -16.15 -4.25
CA GLU A 30 3.06 -17.56 -4.55
C GLU A 30 3.05 -18.38 -3.26
N VAL A 31 2.26 -19.45 -3.23
CA VAL A 31 2.20 -20.40 -2.12
C VAL A 31 2.62 -21.78 -2.62
N GLN A 32 3.69 -22.30 -2.01
CA GLN A 32 4.19 -23.66 -2.14
C GLN A 32 4.02 -24.42 -0.80
N PRO A 33 4.18 -25.75 -0.73
CA PRO A 33 3.88 -26.53 0.47
C PRO A 33 4.58 -26.06 1.75
N ASN A 34 5.81 -25.58 1.63
CA ASN A 34 6.65 -25.20 2.78
C ASN A 34 7.05 -23.71 2.77
N ILE A 35 6.68 -22.95 1.74
CA ILE A 35 7.11 -21.55 1.58
C ILE A 35 6.02 -20.72 0.92
N VAL A 36 5.86 -19.49 1.43
CA VAL A 36 5.01 -18.46 0.84
C VAL A 36 5.90 -17.30 0.44
N THR A 37 5.88 -16.94 -0.84
CA THR A 37 6.67 -15.85 -1.41
C THR A 37 5.73 -14.71 -1.81
N VAL A 38 5.99 -13.51 -1.30
CA VAL A 38 5.31 -12.29 -1.70
C VAL A 38 6.29 -11.45 -2.52
N LEU A 39 6.01 -11.31 -3.81
CA LEU A 39 6.75 -10.45 -4.72
C LEU A 39 5.99 -9.14 -4.85
N ALA A 40 6.37 -8.13 -4.08
CA ALA A 40 5.73 -6.82 -4.08
C ALA A 40 6.54 -5.80 -4.91
N ASP A 41 5.85 -4.95 -5.66
CA ASP A 41 6.50 -3.87 -6.42
C ASP A 41 7.09 -2.81 -5.48
N THR A 42 6.46 -2.59 -4.34
CA THR A 42 6.95 -1.76 -3.24
C THR A 42 6.47 -2.33 -1.91
N ALA A 43 7.36 -2.37 -0.92
CA ALA A 43 7.07 -2.83 0.44
C ALA A 43 7.70 -1.88 1.46
N VAL A 44 6.89 -1.33 2.36
CA VAL A 44 7.32 -0.38 3.40
C VAL A 44 6.88 -0.90 4.76
N ARG A 45 7.79 -0.92 5.74
CA ARG A 45 7.44 -1.34 7.10
C ARG A 45 6.53 -0.31 7.74
N GLY A 46 5.62 -0.77 8.60
CA GLY A 46 4.67 0.08 9.32
C GLY A 46 5.35 1.17 10.16
N GLU A 47 6.53 0.88 10.70
CA GLU A 47 7.34 1.82 11.48
C GLU A 47 8.02 2.90 10.64
N ASP A 48 8.28 2.62 9.36
CA ASP A 48 8.97 3.51 8.41
C ASP A 48 7.99 4.37 7.59
N LEU A 49 6.69 4.24 7.84
CA LEU A 49 5.63 4.95 7.12
C LEU A 49 5.53 6.40 7.60
N ASP A 50 5.82 7.34 6.70
CA ASP A 50 5.70 8.78 6.95
C ASP A 50 4.26 9.26 6.69
N GLU A 51 3.56 9.63 7.76
CA GLU A 51 2.20 10.15 7.72
C GLU A 51 2.10 11.47 6.93
N GLN A 52 3.09 12.35 7.05
CA GLN A 52 3.08 13.63 6.32
C GLN A 52 3.28 13.40 4.83
N ALA A 53 4.17 12.49 4.46
CA ALA A 53 4.39 12.13 3.05
C ALA A 53 3.12 11.51 2.44
N ALA A 54 2.45 10.62 3.16
CA ALA A 54 1.22 9.98 2.70
C ALA A 54 0.04 10.99 2.60
N GLU A 55 -0.08 11.94 3.53
CA GLU A 55 -1.06 13.02 3.43
C GLU A 55 -0.79 13.95 2.25
N GLN A 56 0.48 14.29 2.01
CA GLN A 56 0.85 15.16 0.89
C GLN A 56 0.57 14.47 -0.44
N ALA A 57 0.94 13.20 -0.59
CA ALA A 57 0.65 12.40 -1.78
C ALA A 57 -0.86 12.33 -2.07
N LYS A 58 -1.69 12.18 -1.03
CA LYS A 58 -3.15 12.23 -1.16
C LYS A 58 -3.61 13.59 -1.71
N ARG A 59 -3.14 14.70 -1.13
CA ARG A 59 -3.52 16.07 -1.57
C ARG A 59 -3.08 16.34 -3.00
N ASP A 60 -1.89 15.88 -3.38
CA ASP A 60 -1.35 16.06 -4.73
C ASP A 60 -2.14 15.26 -5.76
N ALA A 61 -2.50 14.01 -5.44
CA ALA A 61 -3.36 13.19 -6.29
C ALA A 61 -4.77 13.79 -6.44
N GLU A 62 -5.38 14.25 -5.34
CA GLU A 62 -6.68 14.96 -5.37
C GLU A 62 -6.61 16.24 -6.22
N ALA A 63 -5.52 17.02 -6.08
CA ALA A 63 -5.31 18.23 -6.87
C ALA A 63 -5.08 17.92 -8.36
N GLN A 64 -4.40 16.83 -8.71
CA GLN A 64 -4.22 16.38 -10.09
C GLN A 64 -5.54 15.94 -10.72
N MET A 65 -6.37 15.18 -9.99
CA MET A 65 -7.70 14.81 -10.45
C MET A 65 -8.60 16.05 -10.65
N ALA A 66 -8.53 17.03 -9.75
CA ALA A 66 -9.31 18.26 -9.82
C ALA A 66 -8.88 19.20 -10.96
N LYS A 67 -7.59 19.17 -11.35
CA LYS A 67 -7.04 20.01 -12.43
C LYS A 67 -7.41 19.54 -13.84
N GLY A 68 -7.98 18.34 -13.99
CA GLY A 68 -8.73 17.95 -15.19
C GLY A 68 -7.98 18.10 -16.52
N GLY A 69 -6.72 17.64 -16.58
CA GLY A 69 -6.01 17.49 -17.85
C GLY A 69 -6.70 16.45 -18.73
N SER A 70 -6.97 16.79 -19.97
CA SER A 70 -7.92 16.16 -20.90
C SER A 70 -7.58 14.74 -21.38
N ALA A 71 -6.66 14.04 -20.70
CA ALA A 71 -6.23 12.70 -21.04
C ALA A 71 -6.77 11.70 -20.01
N GLU A 72 -7.57 10.73 -20.48
CA GLU A 72 -8.09 9.61 -19.68
C GLU A 72 -6.98 8.84 -18.92
N PHE A 73 -5.75 8.90 -19.44
CA PHE A 73 -4.55 8.34 -18.83
C PHE A 73 -4.13 9.04 -17.53
N ASP A 74 -4.18 10.38 -17.47
CA ASP A 74 -3.76 11.16 -16.30
C ASP A 74 -4.72 10.96 -15.12
N TYR A 75 -6.02 10.84 -15.41
CA TYR A 75 -7.03 10.56 -14.41
C TYR A 75 -6.85 9.18 -13.77
N ASN A 76 -6.59 8.15 -14.58
CA ASN A 76 -6.37 6.79 -14.09
C ASN A 76 -5.11 6.69 -13.22
N GLN A 77 -4.03 7.36 -13.60
CA GLN A 77 -2.82 7.40 -12.76
C GLN A 77 -3.05 8.11 -11.44
N ALA A 78 -3.70 9.27 -11.46
CA ALA A 78 -3.99 10.01 -10.23
C ALA A 78 -4.93 9.22 -9.30
N ALA A 79 -5.89 8.47 -9.85
CA ALA A 79 -6.76 7.59 -9.08
C ALA A 79 -6.00 6.43 -8.41
N VAL A 80 -4.99 5.85 -9.09
CA VAL A 80 -4.13 4.82 -8.51
C VAL A 80 -3.28 5.39 -7.37
N GLN A 81 -2.61 6.52 -7.60
CA GLN A 81 -1.81 7.20 -6.57
C GLN A 81 -2.65 7.58 -5.34
N LEU A 82 -3.89 8.04 -5.56
CA LEU A 82 -4.82 8.34 -4.48
C LEU A 82 -5.17 7.08 -3.67
N ALA A 83 -5.45 5.96 -4.34
CA ALA A 83 -5.75 4.69 -3.68
C ALA A 83 -4.57 4.19 -2.84
N GLU A 84 -3.34 4.35 -3.34
CA GLU A 84 -2.11 4.01 -2.61
C GLU A 84 -1.94 4.87 -1.36
N ALA A 85 -2.05 6.20 -1.49
CA ALA A 85 -1.91 7.14 -0.37
C ALA A 85 -2.96 6.89 0.73
N ILE A 86 -4.22 6.63 0.35
CA ILE A 86 -5.28 6.28 1.29
C ILE A 86 -4.96 4.96 2.02
N ALA A 87 -4.45 3.96 1.31
CA ALA A 87 -4.09 2.69 1.90
C ALA A 87 -2.93 2.82 2.90
N GLN A 88 -1.91 3.63 2.59
CA GLN A 88 -0.81 3.96 3.51
C GLN A 88 -1.31 4.64 4.79
N LEU A 89 -2.15 5.68 4.66
CA LEU A 89 -2.75 6.37 5.81
C LEU A 89 -3.59 5.43 6.68
N ARG A 90 -4.30 4.49 6.07
CA ARG A 90 -5.08 3.48 6.82
C ARG A 90 -4.18 2.56 7.64
N VAL A 91 -3.02 2.17 7.12
CA VAL A 91 -2.02 1.37 7.86
C VAL A 91 -1.52 2.16 9.07
N ILE A 92 -1.11 3.41 8.87
CA ILE A 92 -0.65 4.29 9.95
C ILE A 92 -1.70 4.44 11.05
N GLN A 93 -2.96 4.67 10.69
CA GLN A 93 -4.05 4.78 11.66
C GLN A 93 -4.30 3.49 12.44
N GLN A 94 -4.13 2.33 11.81
CA GLN A 94 -4.26 1.03 12.50
C GLN A 94 -3.09 0.77 13.45
N LEU A 95 -1.89 1.21 13.09
CA LEU A 95 -0.71 1.12 13.95
C LEU A 95 -0.83 2.02 15.19
N ARG A 96 -1.35 3.25 15.04
CA ARG A 96 -1.55 4.20 16.16
C ARG A 96 -2.66 3.82 17.15
N LYS A 97 -3.57 2.92 16.75
CA LYS A 97 -4.70 2.46 17.59
C LYS A 97 -4.40 1.21 18.41
N LYS A 98 -3.24 0.59 18.21
CA LYS A 98 -2.72 -0.51 19.01
C LYS A 98 -1.84 0.03 20.13
#